data_AF-A0A6G0WNT2-F1
#
_entry.id   AF-A0A6G0WNT2-F1
#
_cell.length_a   1.000
_cell.length_b   1.000
_cell.length_c   1.000
_cell.angle_alpha   90.00
_cell.angle_beta   90.00
_cell.angle_gamma   90.00
#
_symmetry.space_group_name_H-M   'P 1'
#
loop_
_entity.id
_entity.type
_entity.pdbx_description
1 polymer ?
#
loop_
_entity_poly.entity_id
_entity_poly.type
_entity_poly.pdbx_seq_one_letter_code
_entity_poly.pdbx_strand_id
1 'polypeptide(L)'
;MAKKLQEAEENLAKADKLMKTSVFRWSPDYMSAAPYLEKAAECFRAAQDYARASTTFVRLAEVQHKNQASFRAAMHMETAAKLHLQYAPKKPVAAMQYYQTASGYYAETGELGKAAEMLMKGASALEEVGYTDVKQMYLDACELMEAQDKPHFAVDVFRKTAAFLVKRKEYDEAIANYNKQITFFQAIQQPDNMYKAFTSIVVLHLAKPDVVAADQAYMQHLQDDGYLHADECALSEDLIGAFKRGDEDALKALLKKPNWQYLDAPIGRLARTLTMYSTARVSKPARPAAPPSQPAPKSAPEPVPAPVPAAMAAPVEPKHVSEPVVAPAVVPVPAPTPIEVAAPVVSEEPEFDLT
;
A
#
# COMPACT_ATOMS: atom_id res chain seq x y z
N MET A 1 22.96 31.92 9.83
CA MET A 1 22.40 30.74 10.53
C MET A 1 22.16 31.01 12.02
N ALA A 2 23.17 31.34 12.83
CA ALA A 2 23.00 31.55 14.28
C ALA A 2 21.88 32.55 14.68
N LYS A 3 21.80 33.70 14.00
CA LYS A 3 20.72 34.69 14.23
C LYS A 3 19.32 34.12 14.01
N LYS A 4 19.15 33.24 13.01
CA LYS A 4 17.86 32.60 12.70
C LYS A 4 17.51 31.53 13.73
N LEU A 5 18.48 30.79 14.23
CA LEU A 5 18.27 29.84 15.32
C LEU A 5 17.83 30.55 16.61
N GLN A 6 18.49 31.66 16.96
CA GLN A 6 18.10 32.46 18.12
C GLN A 6 16.67 33.02 17.95
N GLU A 7 16.36 33.58 16.77
CA GLU A 7 15.00 34.05 16.46
C GLU A 7 13.97 32.91 16.59
N ALA A 8 14.32 31.68 16.16
CA ALA A 8 13.44 30.52 16.30
C ALA A 8 13.15 30.18 17.77
N GLU A 9 14.20 30.10 18.60
CA GLU A 9 14.08 29.81 20.04
C GLU A 9 13.26 30.87 20.79
N GLU A 10 13.47 32.16 20.47
CA GLU A 10 12.69 33.25 21.05
C GLU A 10 11.19 33.15 20.70
N ASN A 11 10.86 32.73 19.47
CA ASN A 11 9.48 32.53 19.07
C ASN A 11 8.88 31.27 19.71
N LEU A 12 9.64 30.18 19.84
CA LEU A 12 9.20 28.98 20.58
C LEU A 12 8.86 29.32 22.03
N ALA A 13 9.74 30.04 22.73
CA ALA A 13 9.51 30.43 24.12
C ALA A 13 8.24 31.29 24.30
N LYS A 14 7.96 32.17 23.33
CA LYS A 14 6.71 32.97 23.31
C LYS A 14 5.49 32.07 23.10
N ALA A 15 5.55 31.13 22.15
CA ALA A 15 4.47 30.17 21.92
C ALA A 15 4.22 29.31 23.17
N ASP A 16 5.27 28.81 23.82
CA ASP A 16 5.18 28.00 25.03
C ASP A 16 4.51 28.74 26.18
N LYS A 17 4.85 30.02 26.35
CA LYS A 17 4.22 30.87 27.37
C LYS A 17 2.72 31.03 27.13
N LEU A 18 2.32 31.15 25.86
CA LEU A 18 0.92 31.29 25.47
C LEU A 18 0.13 29.99 25.61
N MET A 19 0.77 28.84 25.43
CA MET A 19 0.13 27.53 25.58
C MET A 19 0.09 27.02 27.03
N LYS A 20 0.80 27.64 27.97
CA LYS A 20 0.71 27.29 29.39
C LYS A 20 -0.59 27.82 29.99
N THR A 21 -1.27 26.95 30.75
CA THR A 21 -2.37 27.35 31.62
C THR A 21 -1.82 27.99 32.90
N SER A 22 -2.62 28.85 33.53
CA SER A 22 -2.31 29.53 34.78
C SER A 22 -3.57 29.63 35.63
N VAL A 23 -3.46 30.02 36.91
CA VAL A 23 -4.60 30.24 37.81
C VAL A 23 -5.61 31.27 37.28
N PHE A 24 -5.18 32.16 36.37
CA PHE A 24 -6.06 33.11 35.67
C PHE A 24 -6.39 32.70 34.22
N ARG A 25 -5.81 31.60 33.72
CA ARG A 25 -5.93 31.13 32.35
C ARG A 25 -6.16 29.62 32.32
N TRP A 26 -7.43 29.24 32.31
CA TRP A 26 -7.87 27.85 32.40
C TRP A 26 -7.71 27.06 31.08
N SER A 27 -7.47 27.74 29.94
CA SER A 27 -7.22 27.11 28.65
C SER A 27 -6.04 27.74 27.88
N PRO A 28 -5.22 26.93 27.16
CA PRO A 28 -4.12 27.42 26.32
C PRO A 28 -4.55 28.41 25.22
N ASP A 29 -3.70 29.40 24.90
CA ASP A 29 -3.89 30.30 23.74
C ASP A 29 -3.44 29.68 22.42
N TYR A 30 -4.17 28.70 21.93
CA TYR A 30 -3.80 28.08 20.66
C TYR A 30 -3.82 29.08 19.49
N MET A 31 -4.77 30.03 19.50
CA MET A 31 -4.90 31.03 18.44
C MET A 31 -3.71 31.99 18.41
N SER A 32 -3.28 32.51 19.56
CA SER A 32 -2.15 33.43 19.62
C SER A 32 -0.80 32.72 19.53
N ALA A 33 -0.70 31.44 19.92
CA ALA A 33 0.54 30.67 19.85
C ALA A 33 0.91 30.26 18.41
N ALA A 34 -0.08 29.97 17.56
CA ALA A 34 0.13 29.51 16.18
C ALA A 34 1.11 30.39 15.36
N PRO A 35 0.95 31.72 15.25
CA PRO A 35 1.87 32.54 14.46
C PRO A 35 3.32 32.54 14.98
N TYR A 36 3.51 32.37 16.30
CA TYR A 36 4.86 32.23 16.87
C TYR A 36 5.49 30.88 16.52
N LEU A 37 4.71 29.79 16.57
CA LEU A 37 5.18 28.47 16.15
C LEU A 37 5.52 28.44 14.65
N GLU A 38 4.70 29.06 13.81
CA GLU A 38 4.96 29.17 12.37
C GLU A 38 6.24 29.96 12.09
N LYS A 39 6.40 31.11 12.73
CA LYS A 39 7.63 31.90 12.61
C LYS A 39 8.87 31.13 13.10
N ALA A 40 8.74 30.36 14.19
CA ALA A 40 9.82 29.53 14.70
C ALA A 40 10.21 28.41 13.71
N ALA A 41 9.22 27.67 13.18
CA ALA A 41 9.43 26.60 12.22
C ALA A 41 10.13 27.11 10.95
N GLU A 42 9.70 28.27 10.44
CA GLU A 42 10.32 28.93 9.29
C GLU A 42 11.74 29.39 9.56
N CYS A 43 12.03 29.89 10.76
CA CYS A 43 13.39 30.27 11.15
C CYS A 43 14.31 29.06 11.27
N PHE A 44 13.84 27.92 11.80
CA PHE A 44 14.60 26.66 11.79
C PHE A 44 14.85 26.17 10.37
N ARG A 45 13.82 26.21 9.51
CA ARG A 45 13.93 25.82 8.10
C ARG A 45 14.95 26.69 7.35
N ALA A 46 14.90 28.00 7.53
CA ALA A 46 15.86 28.95 6.95
C ALA A 46 17.29 28.78 7.50
N ALA A 47 17.43 28.28 8.72
CA ALA A 47 18.71 27.91 9.31
C ALA A 47 19.19 26.50 8.91
N GLN A 48 18.43 25.79 8.07
CA GLN A 48 18.67 24.41 7.64
C GLN A 48 18.64 23.38 8.78
N ASP A 49 18.06 23.73 9.91
CA ASP A 49 17.77 22.79 10.98
C ASP A 49 16.42 22.12 10.73
N TYR A 50 16.42 21.22 9.75
CA TYR A 50 15.21 20.55 9.28
C TYR A 50 14.57 19.64 10.32
N ALA A 51 15.37 19.09 11.25
CA ALA A 51 14.85 18.26 12.34
C ALA A 51 13.97 19.09 13.27
N ARG A 52 14.47 20.21 13.79
CA ARG A 52 13.67 21.10 14.63
C ARG A 52 12.54 21.79 13.86
N ALA A 53 12.75 22.12 12.59
CA ALA A 53 11.69 22.66 11.75
C ALA A 53 10.53 21.67 11.61
N SER A 54 10.81 20.40 11.28
CA SER A 54 9.81 19.35 11.15
C SER A 54 9.00 19.16 12.43
N THR A 55 9.66 18.98 13.58
CA THR A 55 8.95 18.83 14.87
C THR A 55 8.12 20.06 15.25
N THR A 56 8.60 21.26 14.92
CA THR A 56 7.86 22.50 15.17
C THR A 56 6.63 22.61 14.26
N PHE A 57 6.72 22.18 13.00
CA PHE A 57 5.57 22.13 12.08
C PHE A 57 4.51 21.10 12.53
N VAL A 58 4.91 19.94 13.06
CA VAL A 58 3.96 18.98 13.66
C VAL A 58 3.19 19.63 14.80
N ARG A 59 3.92 20.28 15.71
CA ARG A 59 3.30 21.00 16.83
C ARG A 59 2.39 22.13 16.38
N LEU A 60 2.80 22.89 15.37
CA LEU A 60 1.97 23.92 14.75
C LEU A 60 0.68 23.31 14.17
N ALA A 61 0.79 22.18 13.47
CA ALA A 61 -0.37 21.50 12.89
C ALA A 61 -1.37 21.08 13.97
N GLU A 62 -0.91 20.49 15.08
CA GLU A 62 -1.76 20.13 16.23
C GLU A 62 -2.46 21.36 16.83
N VAL A 63 -1.74 22.47 16.98
CA VAL A 63 -2.31 23.73 17.48
C VAL A 63 -3.34 24.29 16.51
N GLN A 64 -3.08 24.24 15.20
CA GLN A 64 -4.04 24.69 14.18
C GLN A 64 -5.29 23.81 14.14
N HIS A 65 -5.15 22.49 14.32
CA HIS A 65 -6.30 21.58 14.43
C HIS A 65 -7.16 21.92 15.65
N LYS A 66 -6.54 22.17 16.80
CA LYS A 66 -7.26 22.64 18.01
C LYS A 66 -7.98 23.99 17.81
N ASN A 67 -7.46 24.84 16.92
CA ASN A 67 -8.10 26.09 16.50
C ASN A 67 -9.22 25.88 15.45
N GLN A 68 -9.63 24.64 15.16
CA GLN A 68 -10.60 24.30 14.10
C GLN A 68 -10.13 24.71 12.69
N ALA A 69 -8.82 24.84 12.48
CA ALA A 69 -8.21 25.14 11.19
C ALA A 69 -7.62 23.88 10.53
N SER A 70 -8.42 22.81 10.41
CA SER A 70 -7.98 21.47 9.94
C SER A 70 -7.26 21.51 8.59
N PHE A 71 -7.70 22.33 7.64
CA PHE A 71 -7.00 22.45 6.34
C PHE A 71 -5.56 22.95 6.49
N ARG A 72 -5.34 23.98 7.32
CA ARG A 72 -3.98 24.48 7.61
C ARG A 72 -3.17 23.47 8.39
N ALA A 73 -3.80 22.77 9.33
CA ALA A 73 -3.16 21.69 10.07
C ALA A 73 -2.63 20.60 9.11
N ALA A 74 -3.44 20.18 8.14
CA ALA A 74 -3.05 19.22 7.11
C ALA A 74 -1.83 19.70 6.30
N MET A 75 -1.85 20.94 5.83
CA MET A 75 -0.73 21.53 5.08
C MET A 75 0.57 21.58 5.89
N HIS A 76 0.50 21.95 7.17
CA HIS A 76 1.69 21.99 8.04
C HIS A 76 2.21 20.59 8.35
N MET A 77 1.32 19.62 8.52
CA MET A 77 1.70 18.22 8.71
C MET A 77 2.35 17.62 7.45
N GLU A 78 1.84 17.93 6.25
CA GLU A 78 2.49 17.58 4.98
C GLU A 78 3.90 18.21 4.87
N THR A 79 4.03 19.48 5.29
CA THR A 79 5.33 20.17 5.30
C THR A 79 6.30 19.51 6.27
N ALA A 80 5.83 19.12 7.46
CA ALA A 80 6.64 18.38 8.43
C ALA A 80 7.14 17.04 7.88
N ALA A 81 6.29 16.30 7.16
CA ALA A 81 6.63 15.04 6.51
C ALA A 81 7.73 15.21 5.45
N LYS A 82 7.59 16.23 4.58
CA LYS A 82 8.59 16.55 3.56
C LYS A 82 9.94 16.90 4.17
N LEU A 83 9.94 17.72 5.22
CA LEU A 83 11.17 18.08 5.95
C LEU A 83 11.79 16.85 6.62
N HIS A 84 10.98 15.96 7.19
CA HIS A 84 11.45 14.71 7.79
C HIS A 84 12.20 13.83 6.79
N LEU A 85 11.62 13.62 5.61
CA LEU A 85 12.27 12.87 4.54
C LEU A 85 13.53 13.56 4.02
N GLN A 86 13.61 14.90 4.09
CA GLN A 86 14.79 15.63 3.68
C GLN A 86 16.00 15.38 4.60
N TYR A 87 15.82 15.38 5.93
CA TYR A 87 16.94 15.20 6.86
C TYR A 87 17.17 13.74 7.28
N ALA A 88 16.14 12.88 7.20
CA ALA A 88 16.21 11.47 7.56
C ALA A 88 15.54 10.57 6.52
N PRO A 89 16.00 10.56 5.25
CA PRO A 89 15.36 9.81 4.16
C PRO A 89 15.29 8.30 4.41
N LYS A 90 16.26 7.75 5.17
CA LYS A 90 16.30 6.33 5.54
C LYS A 90 15.40 5.96 6.73
N LYS A 91 14.71 6.93 7.34
CA LYS A 91 13.80 6.72 8.49
C LYS A 91 12.40 7.30 8.21
N PRO A 92 11.69 6.82 7.17
CA PRO A 92 10.43 7.41 6.71
C PRO A 92 9.23 7.16 7.63
N VAL A 93 9.33 6.32 8.66
CA VAL A 93 8.19 5.95 9.53
C VAL A 93 7.49 7.16 10.14
N ALA A 94 8.25 8.15 10.65
CA ALA A 94 7.65 9.36 11.21
C ALA A 94 7.01 10.24 10.12
N ALA A 95 7.65 10.36 8.94
CA ALA A 95 7.05 11.08 7.81
C ALA A 95 5.74 10.43 7.35
N MET A 96 5.69 9.10 7.32
CA MET A 96 4.49 8.35 7.01
C MET A 96 3.37 8.65 8.01
N GLN A 97 3.66 8.65 9.31
CA GLN A 97 2.68 9.04 10.34
C GLN A 97 2.18 10.47 10.13
N TYR A 98 3.07 11.40 9.80
CA TYR A 98 2.67 12.78 9.49
C TYR A 98 1.76 12.82 8.26
N TYR A 99 2.05 12.06 7.20
CA TYR A 99 1.16 11.94 6.05
C TYR A 99 -0.21 11.33 6.39
N GLN A 100 -0.26 10.30 7.25
CA GLN A 100 -1.53 9.72 7.71
C GLN A 100 -2.36 10.75 8.50
N THR A 101 -1.75 11.49 9.42
CA THR A 101 -2.45 12.54 10.15
C THR A 101 -2.90 13.67 9.22
N ALA A 102 -2.07 14.06 8.25
CA ALA A 102 -2.45 15.04 7.23
C ALA A 102 -3.65 14.55 6.40
N SER A 103 -3.69 13.25 6.07
CA SER A 103 -4.81 12.62 5.37
C SER A 103 -6.11 12.77 6.17
N GLY A 104 -6.08 12.43 7.47
CA GLY A 104 -7.23 12.60 8.37
C GLY A 104 -7.73 14.05 8.40
N TYR A 105 -6.84 15.03 8.54
CA TYR A 105 -7.22 16.44 8.55
C TYR A 105 -7.79 16.93 7.21
N TYR A 106 -7.27 16.48 6.06
CA TYR A 106 -7.87 16.80 4.76
C TYR A 106 -9.26 16.15 4.62
N ALA A 107 -9.43 14.91 5.08
CA ALA A 107 -10.70 14.21 5.04
C ALA A 107 -11.78 14.91 5.89
N GLU A 108 -11.43 15.41 7.08
CA GLU A 108 -12.32 16.24 7.92
C GLU A 108 -12.83 17.49 7.18
N THR A 109 -12.03 18.04 6.28
CA THR A 109 -12.43 19.20 5.46
C THR A 109 -13.17 18.86 4.17
N GLY A 110 -13.41 17.57 3.90
CA GLY A 110 -14.05 17.10 2.66
C GLY A 110 -13.10 17.00 1.46
N GLU A 111 -11.80 17.27 1.64
CA GLU A 111 -10.78 17.24 0.59
C GLU A 111 -10.24 15.82 0.39
N LEU A 112 -11.12 14.86 0.06
CA LEU A 112 -10.80 13.42 -0.01
C LEU A 112 -9.67 13.11 -1.00
N GLY A 113 -9.60 13.83 -2.13
CA GLY A 113 -8.51 13.66 -3.10
C GLY A 113 -7.13 14.01 -2.52
N LYS A 114 -7.02 15.07 -1.72
CA LYS A 114 -5.78 15.41 -1.02
C LYS A 114 -5.48 14.41 0.09
N ALA A 115 -6.52 13.92 0.78
CA ALA A 115 -6.36 12.89 1.80
C ALA A 115 -5.77 11.60 1.20
N ALA A 116 -6.30 11.15 0.07
CA ALA A 116 -5.76 10.01 -0.68
C ALA A 116 -4.31 10.26 -1.13
N GLU A 117 -4.01 11.45 -1.67
CA GLU A 117 -2.65 11.81 -2.08
C GLU A 117 -1.64 11.72 -0.93
N MET A 118 -2.02 12.12 0.29
CA MET A 118 -1.14 12.00 1.46
C MET A 118 -0.83 10.54 1.79
N LEU A 119 -1.83 9.65 1.76
CA LEU A 119 -1.61 8.21 1.97
C LEU A 119 -0.67 7.63 0.91
N MET A 120 -0.86 8.00 -0.37
CA MET A 120 0.01 7.58 -1.46
C MET A 120 1.47 8.05 -1.27
N LYS A 121 1.67 9.29 -0.80
CA LYS A 121 3.00 9.83 -0.46
C LYS A 121 3.64 9.06 0.69
N GLY A 122 2.89 8.79 1.77
CA GLY A 122 3.37 8.02 2.91
C GLY A 122 3.77 6.58 2.54
N ALA A 123 2.92 5.90 1.76
CA ALA A 123 3.21 4.55 1.26
C ALA A 123 4.45 4.51 0.36
N SER A 124 4.56 5.46 -0.58
CA SER A 124 5.72 5.56 -1.48
C SER A 124 7.03 5.79 -0.72
N ALA A 125 7.01 6.66 0.31
CA ALA A 125 8.19 6.93 1.13
C ALA A 125 8.67 5.71 1.91
N LEU A 126 7.74 4.84 2.34
CA LEU A 126 8.07 3.56 2.97
C LEU A 126 8.64 2.55 1.95
N GLU A 127 8.04 2.44 0.76
CA GLU A 127 8.54 1.56 -0.30
C GLU A 127 9.97 1.90 -0.74
N GLU A 128 10.33 3.19 -0.81
CA GLU A 128 11.65 3.65 -1.24
C GLU A 128 12.80 3.11 -0.37
N VAL A 129 12.53 2.80 0.90
CA VAL A 129 13.52 2.21 1.81
C VAL A 129 13.31 0.71 2.04
N GLY A 130 12.39 0.08 1.29
CA GLY A 130 12.17 -1.36 1.29
C GLY A 130 11.10 -1.88 2.25
N TYR A 131 10.30 -1.01 2.87
CA TYR A 131 9.13 -1.50 3.61
C TYR A 131 8.10 -2.07 2.64
N THR A 132 7.54 -3.21 3.01
CA THR A 132 6.50 -3.88 2.23
C THR A 132 5.13 -3.73 2.87
N ASP A 133 5.02 -3.45 4.16
CA ASP A 133 3.73 -3.35 4.84
C ASP A 133 3.05 -1.99 4.63
N VAL A 134 2.62 -1.74 3.40
CA VAL A 134 2.00 -0.47 2.98
C VAL A 134 0.70 -0.66 2.19
N LYS A 135 0.26 -1.91 2.01
CA LYS A 135 -0.92 -2.27 1.21
C LYS A 135 -2.16 -1.51 1.67
N GLN A 136 -2.39 -1.47 2.99
CA GLN A 136 -3.58 -0.83 3.54
C GLN A 136 -3.66 0.65 3.15
N MET A 137 -2.54 1.37 3.15
CA MET A 137 -2.51 2.79 2.76
C MET A 137 -2.96 3.01 1.31
N TYR A 138 -2.60 2.11 0.40
CA TYR A 138 -3.04 2.17 -1.00
C TYR A 138 -4.53 1.86 -1.14
N LEU A 139 -5.05 0.92 -0.35
CA LEU A 139 -6.48 0.57 -0.35
C LEU A 139 -7.32 1.69 0.27
N ASP A 140 -6.91 2.24 1.41
CA ASP A 140 -7.54 3.39 2.05
C ASP A 140 -7.57 4.61 1.10
N ALA A 141 -6.50 4.83 0.34
CA ALA A 141 -6.47 5.87 -0.69
C ALA A 141 -7.52 5.62 -1.79
N CYS A 142 -7.69 4.37 -2.23
CA CYS A 142 -8.74 4.00 -3.17
C CYS A 142 -10.14 4.24 -2.58
N GLU A 143 -10.38 3.85 -1.33
CA GLU A 143 -11.67 4.05 -0.64
C GLU A 143 -12.04 5.53 -0.55
N LEU A 144 -11.08 6.40 -0.22
CA LEU A 144 -11.30 7.86 -0.21
C LEU A 144 -11.67 8.41 -1.59
N MET A 145 -11.06 7.89 -2.66
CA MET A 145 -11.38 8.30 -4.02
C MET A 145 -12.75 7.80 -4.49
N GLU A 146 -13.15 6.59 -4.08
CA GLU A 146 -14.51 6.07 -4.32
C GLU A 146 -15.55 6.92 -3.58
N ALA A 147 -15.31 7.25 -2.32
CA ALA A 147 -16.19 8.10 -1.52
C ALA A 147 -16.31 9.53 -2.09
N GLN A 148 -15.30 10.01 -2.83
CA GLN A 148 -15.36 11.31 -3.51
C GLN A 148 -16.32 11.32 -4.71
N ASP A 149 -16.64 10.16 -5.28
CA ASP A 149 -17.53 9.97 -6.44
C ASP A 149 -17.15 10.86 -7.65
N LYS A 150 -15.85 11.01 -7.87
CA LYS A 150 -15.29 11.75 -9.02
C LYS A 150 -14.34 10.85 -9.81
N PRO A 151 -14.86 10.00 -10.71
CA PRO A 151 -14.08 8.94 -11.34
C PRO A 151 -12.85 9.45 -12.11
N HIS A 152 -12.93 10.64 -12.72
CA HIS A 152 -11.80 11.28 -13.41
C HIS A 152 -10.56 11.45 -12.51
N PHE A 153 -10.75 11.76 -11.22
CA PHE A 153 -9.63 11.97 -10.29
C PHE A 153 -9.15 10.65 -9.66
N ALA A 154 -10.01 9.61 -9.63
CA ALA A 154 -9.71 8.32 -9.01
C ALA A 154 -8.73 7.46 -9.85
N VAL A 155 -8.76 7.59 -11.18
CA VAL A 155 -8.00 6.72 -12.10
C VAL A 155 -6.52 6.60 -11.74
N ASP A 156 -5.84 7.72 -11.46
CA ASP A 156 -4.39 7.69 -11.20
C ASP A 156 -4.04 7.00 -9.88
N VAL A 157 -4.87 7.17 -8.85
CA VAL A 157 -4.72 6.46 -7.57
C VAL A 157 -4.87 4.97 -7.80
N PHE A 158 -5.93 4.55 -8.50
CA PHE A 158 -6.18 3.14 -8.78
C PHE A 158 -5.10 2.49 -9.64
N ARG A 159 -4.63 3.14 -10.71
CA ARG A 159 -3.53 2.64 -11.54
C ARG A 159 -2.26 2.42 -10.73
N LYS A 160 -1.95 3.35 -9.83
CA LYS A 160 -0.75 3.27 -8.97
C LYS A 160 -0.90 2.16 -7.92
N THR A 161 -2.09 1.97 -7.36
CA THR A 161 -2.43 0.82 -6.49
C THR A 161 -2.36 -0.51 -7.23
N ALA A 162 -2.91 -0.61 -8.44
CA ALA A 162 -2.82 -1.82 -9.27
C ALA A 162 -1.35 -2.17 -9.56
N ALA A 163 -0.51 -1.19 -9.91
CA ALA A 163 0.91 -1.39 -10.11
C ALA A 163 1.62 -1.98 -8.88
N PHE A 164 1.27 -1.48 -7.68
CA PHE A 164 1.76 -2.00 -6.42
C PHE A 164 1.33 -3.45 -6.19
N LEU A 165 0.04 -3.76 -6.33
CA LEU A 165 -0.53 -5.10 -6.13
C LEU A 165 0.08 -6.13 -7.09
N VAL A 166 0.21 -5.77 -8.37
CA VAL A 166 0.85 -6.61 -9.41
C VAL A 166 2.30 -6.93 -9.05
N LYS A 167 3.07 -5.93 -8.64
CA LYS A 167 4.48 -6.10 -8.23
C LYS A 167 4.62 -7.07 -7.06
N ARG A 168 3.63 -7.11 -6.16
CA ARG A 168 3.58 -8.01 -5.00
C ARG A 168 2.94 -9.37 -5.28
N LYS A 169 2.47 -9.61 -6.51
CA LYS A 169 1.74 -10.82 -6.91
C LYS A 169 0.42 -11.01 -6.16
N GLU A 170 -0.15 -9.92 -5.66
CA GLU A 170 -1.48 -9.89 -5.04
C GLU A 170 -2.53 -9.74 -6.13
N TYR A 171 -2.67 -10.79 -6.93
CA TYR A 171 -3.41 -10.74 -8.19
C TYR A 171 -4.93 -10.64 -7.99
N ASP A 172 -5.48 -11.20 -6.91
CA ASP A 172 -6.92 -11.11 -6.61
C ASP A 172 -7.35 -9.67 -6.33
N GLU A 173 -6.59 -8.98 -5.49
CA GLU A 173 -6.81 -7.57 -5.20
C GLU A 173 -6.54 -6.70 -6.43
N ALA A 174 -5.55 -7.04 -7.25
CA ALA A 174 -5.32 -6.33 -8.52
C ALA A 174 -6.51 -6.48 -9.47
N ILE A 175 -7.10 -7.67 -9.58
CA ILE A 175 -8.31 -7.92 -10.39
C ILE A 175 -9.49 -7.11 -9.84
N ALA A 176 -9.71 -7.12 -8.52
CA ALA A 176 -10.75 -6.30 -7.89
C ALA A 176 -10.53 -4.80 -8.17
N ASN A 177 -9.29 -4.33 -8.13
CA ASN A 177 -8.93 -2.95 -8.45
C ASN A 177 -9.23 -2.61 -9.93
N TYR A 178 -8.87 -3.49 -10.88
CA TYR A 178 -9.20 -3.29 -12.30
C TYR A 178 -10.70 -3.32 -12.56
N ASN A 179 -11.47 -4.16 -11.86
CA ASN A 179 -12.93 -4.15 -11.92
C ASN A 179 -13.52 -2.81 -11.46
N LYS A 180 -12.94 -2.14 -10.46
CA LYS A 180 -13.33 -0.77 -10.10
C LYS A 180 -12.94 0.25 -11.17
N GLN A 181 -11.72 0.17 -11.70
CA GLN A 181 -11.30 1.03 -12.81
C GLN A 181 -12.23 0.90 -14.02
N ILE A 182 -12.76 -0.29 -14.28
CA ILE A 182 -13.75 -0.54 -15.31
C ILE A 182 -14.96 0.38 -15.10
N THR A 183 -15.56 0.37 -13.92
CA THR A 183 -16.71 1.23 -13.62
C THR A 183 -16.40 2.72 -13.83
N PHE A 184 -15.17 3.16 -13.53
CA PHE A 184 -14.77 4.55 -13.76
C PHE A 184 -14.65 4.87 -15.24
N PHE A 185 -13.97 4.03 -16.04
CA PHE A 185 -13.81 4.25 -17.48
C PHE A 185 -15.15 4.22 -18.22
N GLN A 186 -16.11 3.40 -17.79
CA GLN A 186 -17.49 3.43 -18.29
C GLN A 186 -18.16 4.77 -17.98
N ALA A 187 -18.09 5.23 -16.71
CA ALA A 187 -18.70 6.48 -16.29
C ALA A 187 -18.13 7.72 -17.01
N ILE A 188 -16.83 7.70 -17.33
CA ILE A 188 -16.15 8.80 -18.05
C ILE A 188 -16.04 8.58 -19.56
N GLN A 189 -16.71 7.55 -20.10
CA GLN A 189 -16.78 7.23 -21.53
C GLN A 189 -15.40 7.07 -22.21
N GLN A 190 -14.52 6.29 -21.59
CA GLN A 190 -13.18 5.97 -22.11
C GLN A 190 -13.05 4.49 -22.49
N PRO A 191 -13.62 4.06 -23.65
CA PRO A 191 -13.62 2.67 -24.08
C PRO A 191 -12.20 2.09 -24.31
N ASP A 192 -11.25 2.89 -24.79
CA ASP A 192 -9.89 2.38 -25.00
C ASP A 192 -9.21 1.96 -23.69
N ASN A 193 -9.43 2.72 -22.61
CA ASN A 193 -8.89 2.36 -21.29
C ASN A 193 -9.67 1.21 -20.66
N MET A 194 -10.95 1.09 -20.97
CA MET A 194 -11.81 -0.03 -20.62
C MET A 194 -11.27 -1.36 -21.16
N TYR A 195 -11.05 -1.43 -22.47
CA TYR A 195 -10.61 -2.68 -23.12
C TYR A 195 -9.21 -3.12 -22.68
N LYS A 196 -8.35 -2.14 -22.34
CA LYS A 196 -7.04 -2.42 -21.72
C LYS A 196 -7.18 -3.02 -20.33
N ALA A 197 -8.15 -2.56 -19.54
CA ALA A 197 -8.45 -3.16 -18.23
C ALA A 197 -8.98 -4.60 -18.38
N PHE A 198 -9.85 -4.86 -19.36
CA PHE A 198 -10.32 -6.22 -19.69
C PHE A 198 -9.14 -7.18 -19.98
N THR A 199 -8.24 -6.77 -20.87
CA THR A 199 -7.04 -7.54 -21.20
C THR A 199 -6.14 -7.74 -19.98
N SER A 200 -6.01 -6.71 -19.13
CA SER A 200 -5.21 -6.78 -17.91
C SER A 200 -5.74 -7.84 -16.94
N ILE A 201 -7.07 -7.96 -16.79
CA ILE A 201 -7.71 -9.01 -15.97
C ILE A 201 -7.39 -10.40 -16.51
N VAL A 202 -7.44 -10.60 -17.83
CA VAL A 202 -7.08 -11.88 -18.47
C VAL A 202 -5.62 -12.25 -18.15
N VAL A 203 -4.69 -11.30 -18.30
CA VAL A 203 -3.27 -11.50 -17.96
C VAL A 203 -3.09 -11.87 -16.48
N LEU A 204 -3.85 -11.24 -15.58
CA LEU A 204 -3.78 -11.51 -14.14
C LEU A 204 -4.28 -12.92 -13.78
N HIS A 205 -5.39 -13.37 -14.35
CA HIS A 205 -5.88 -14.74 -14.13
C HIS A 205 -4.91 -15.80 -14.67
N LEU A 206 -4.29 -15.55 -15.83
CA LEU A 206 -3.29 -16.45 -16.38
C LEU A 206 -1.98 -16.44 -15.57
N ALA A 207 -1.65 -15.34 -14.89
CA ALA A 207 -0.57 -15.31 -13.91
C ALA A 207 -0.90 -16.05 -12.61
N LYS A 208 -2.20 -16.27 -12.29
CA LYS A 208 -2.73 -17.06 -11.16
C LYS A 208 -2.95 -18.56 -11.48
N PRO A 209 -2.24 -19.10 -12.47
CA PRO A 209 -2.60 -20.33 -13.15
C PRO A 209 -4.07 -20.68 -13.45
N ASP A 210 -4.96 -19.70 -13.61
CA ASP A 210 -6.40 -19.94 -13.72
C ASP A 210 -6.95 -19.60 -15.12
N VAL A 211 -6.79 -20.55 -16.04
CA VAL A 211 -7.29 -20.40 -17.43
C VAL A 211 -8.82 -20.36 -17.48
N VAL A 212 -9.49 -21.04 -16.55
CA VAL A 212 -10.96 -21.09 -16.52
C VAL A 212 -11.51 -19.73 -16.13
N ALA A 213 -10.96 -19.11 -15.09
CA ALA A 213 -11.36 -17.76 -14.70
C ALA A 213 -10.97 -16.72 -15.75
N ALA A 214 -9.81 -16.86 -16.41
CA ALA A 214 -9.42 -15.98 -17.52
C ALA A 214 -10.44 -16.02 -18.67
N ASP A 215 -10.89 -17.22 -19.06
CA ASP A 215 -11.90 -17.41 -20.10
C ASP A 215 -13.27 -16.88 -19.68
N GLN A 216 -13.68 -17.12 -18.44
CA GLN A 216 -14.94 -16.58 -17.92
C GLN A 216 -14.95 -15.05 -17.91
N ALA A 217 -13.86 -14.41 -17.45
CA ALA A 217 -13.73 -12.96 -17.47
C ALA A 217 -13.77 -12.41 -18.90
N TYR A 218 -13.06 -13.04 -19.83
CA TYR A 218 -13.10 -12.68 -21.24
C TYR A 218 -14.52 -12.78 -21.82
N MET A 219 -15.24 -13.89 -21.58
CA MET A 219 -16.60 -14.09 -22.06
C MET A 219 -17.60 -13.08 -21.48
N GLN A 220 -17.40 -12.64 -20.23
CA GLN A 220 -18.20 -11.56 -19.63
C GLN A 220 -17.96 -10.23 -20.33
N HIS A 221 -16.71 -9.92 -20.70
CA HIS A 221 -16.36 -8.69 -21.41
C HIS A 221 -16.87 -8.64 -22.86
N LEU A 222 -17.16 -9.78 -23.49
CA LEU A 222 -17.76 -9.85 -24.83
C LEU A 222 -19.20 -9.31 -24.91
N GLN A 223 -19.82 -8.99 -23.78
CA GLN A 223 -21.12 -8.30 -23.77
C GLN A 223 -21.03 -6.83 -24.23
N ASP A 224 -19.82 -6.28 -24.34
CA ASP A 224 -19.58 -4.95 -24.90
C ASP A 224 -19.29 -5.05 -26.41
N ASP A 225 -20.22 -4.57 -27.24
CA ASP A 225 -20.10 -4.65 -28.70
C ASP A 225 -18.85 -3.93 -29.24
N GLY A 226 -18.42 -2.86 -28.58
CA GLY A 226 -17.24 -2.10 -29.00
C GLY A 226 -15.94 -2.88 -28.75
N TYR A 227 -15.92 -3.74 -27.74
CA TYR A 227 -14.78 -4.61 -27.44
C TYR A 227 -14.54 -5.64 -28.55
N LEU A 228 -15.59 -6.13 -29.23
CA LEU A 228 -15.48 -7.14 -30.31
C LEU A 228 -14.62 -6.67 -31.49
N HIS A 229 -14.48 -5.37 -31.67
CA HIS A 229 -13.69 -4.76 -32.74
C HIS A 229 -12.33 -4.24 -32.26
N ALA A 230 -12.01 -4.37 -30.97
CA ALA A 230 -10.77 -3.88 -30.39
C ALA A 230 -9.63 -4.90 -30.53
N ASP A 231 -8.41 -4.39 -30.71
CA ASP A 231 -7.19 -5.21 -30.75
C ASP A 231 -7.00 -5.99 -29.43
N GLU A 232 -7.45 -5.41 -28.32
CA GLU A 232 -7.48 -6.01 -26.98
C GLU A 232 -8.31 -7.30 -26.90
N CYS A 233 -9.38 -7.40 -27.67
CA CYS A 233 -10.21 -8.61 -27.73
C CYS A 233 -9.48 -9.74 -28.44
N ALA A 234 -8.94 -9.48 -29.64
CA ALA A 234 -8.13 -10.44 -30.37
C ALA A 234 -6.88 -10.87 -29.57
N LEU A 235 -6.25 -9.94 -28.86
CA LEU A 235 -5.09 -10.22 -28.01
C LEU A 235 -5.45 -11.16 -26.84
N SER A 236 -6.61 -10.95 -26.22
CA SER A 236 -7.10 -11.78 -25.12
C SER A 236 -7.51 -13.18 -25.59
N GLU A 237 -8.20 -13.28 -26.74
CA GLU A 237 -8.58 -14.54 -27.37
C GLU A 237 -7.35 -15.38 -27.75
N ASP A 238 -6.39 -14.78 -28.43
CA ASP A 238 -5.12 -15.43 -28.81
C ASP A 238 -4.39 -15.97 -27.57
N LEU A 239 -4.37 -15.18 -26.49
CA LEU A 239 -3.68 -15.53 -25.25
C LEU A 239 -4.35 -16.73 -24.57
N ILE A 240 -5.67 -16.64 -24.34
CA ILE A 240 -6.44 -17.74 -23.73
C ILE A 240 -6.36 -19.00 -24.61
N GLY A 241 -6.47 -18.86 -25.92
CA GLY A 241 -6.39 -19.95 -26.88
C GLY A 241 -5.04 -20.68 -26.83
N ALA A 242 -3.92 -19.96 -26.71
CA ALA A 242 -2.60 -20.56 -26.56
C ALA A 242 -2.50 -21.41 -25.28
N PHE A 243 -3.01 -20.90 -24.14
CA PHE A 243 -3.04 -21.63 -22.87
C PHE A 243 -3.95 -22.86 -22.91
N LYS A 244 -5.15 -22.74 -23.49
CA LYS A 244 -6.10 -23.86 -23.63
C LYS A 244 -5.55 -25.00 -24.50
N ARG A 245 -4.81 -24.67 -25.56
CA ARG A 245 -4.19 -25.66 -26.46
C ARG A 245 -2.85 -26.19 -25.96
N GLY A 246 -2.25 -25.55 -24.95
CA GLY A 246 -0.88 -25.85 -24.51
C GLY A 246 0.18 -25.54 -25.57
N ASP A 247 -0.09 -24.58 -26.45
CA ASP A 247 0.78 -24.21 -27.56
C ASP A 247 1.82 -23.17 -27.14
N GLU A 248 3.00 -23.65 -26.76
CA GLU A 248 4.10 -22.83 -26.26
C GLU A 248 4.68 -21.89 -27.35
N ASP A 249 4.70 -22.32 -28.61
CA ASP A 249 5.24 -21.54 -29.71
C ASP A 249 4.31 -20.38 -30.08
N ALA A 250 2.99 -20.64 -30.11
CA ALA A 250 1.99 -19.59 -30.26
C ALA A 250 2.06 -18.56 -29.12
N LEU A 251 2.21 -19.01 -27.86
CA LEU A 251 2.38 -18.11 -26.72
C LEU A 251 3.64 -17.23 -26.89
N LYS A 252 4.79 -17.82 -27.23
CA LYS A 252 6.04 -17.07 -27.44
C LYS A 252 5.93 -16.04 -28.56
N ALA A 253 5.24 -16.39 -29.66
CA ALA A 253 4.99 -15.46 -30.76
C ALA A 253 4.08 -14.30 -30.29
N LEU A 254 3.04 -14.61 -29.54
CA LEU A 254 2.08 -13.64 -29.01
C LEU A 254 2.72 -12.65 -28.04
N LEU A 255 3.56 -13.12 -27.11
CA LEU A 255 4.25 -12.28 -26.13
C LEU A 255 5.27 -11.29 -26.74
N LYS A 256 5.65 -11.50 -28.01
CA LYS A 256 6.52 -10.59 -28.77
C LYS A 256 5.75 -9.47 -29.49
N LYS A 257 4.42 -9.53 -29.58
CA LYS A 257 3.62 -8.49 -30.22
C LYS A 257 3.83 -7.14 -29.51
N PRO A 258 3.86 -6.01 -30.24
CA PRO A 258 4.01 -4.68 -29.63
C PRO A 258 2.81 -4.28 -28.76
N ASN A 259 1.64 -4.90 -28.96
CA ASN A 259 0.38 -4.57 -28.29
C ASN A 259 0.51 -4.49 -26.75
N TRP A 260 1.36 -5.33 -26.14
CA TRP A 260 1.63 -5.33 -24.69
C TRP A 260 2.22 -4.02 -24.15
N GLN A 261 2.79 -3.17 -25.00
CA GLN A 261 3.37 -1.88 -24.60
C GLN A 261 2.32 -0.80 -24.36
N TYR A 262 1.09 -0.99 -24.87
CA TYR A 262 -0.01 -0.04 -24.73
C TYR A 262 -0.89 -0.33 -23.50
N LEU A 263 -0.66 -1.47 -22.83
CA LEU A 263 -1.20 -1.77 -21.51
C LEU A 263 -0.40 -1.05 -20.42
N ASP A 264 -0.93 -1.03 -19.20
CA ASP A 264 -0.18 -0.55 -18.04
C ASP A 264 1.16 -1.28 -17.92
N ALA A 265 2.25 -0.54 -17.71
CA ALA A 265 3.61 -1.09 -17.71
C ALA A 265 3.83 -2.31 -16.77
N PRO A 266 3.22 -2.39 -15.58
CA PRO A 266 3.26 -3.60 -14.74
C PRO A 266 2.63 -4.82 -15.43
N ILE A 267 1.50 -4.65 -16.11
CA ILE A 267 0.80 -5.72 -16.83
C ILE A 267 1.58 -6.15 -18.06
N GLY A 268 2.07 -5.20 -18.87
CA GLY A 268 2.90 -5.53 -20.03
C GLY A 268 4.19 -6.29 -19.65
N ARG A 269 4.78 -5.96 -18.49
CA ARG A 269 5.91 -6.74 -17.93
C ARG A 269 5.47 -8.12 -17.45
N LEU A 270 4.35 -8.20 -16.72
CA LEU A 270 3.80 -9.47 -16.24
C LEU A 270 3.47 -10.43 -17.39
N ALA A 271 2.81 -9.95 -18.44
CA ALA A 271 2.48 -10.71 -19.65
C ALA A 271 3.72 -11.39 -20.24
N ARG A 272 4.85 -10.66 -20.36
CA ARG A 272 6.11 -11.21 -20.87
C ARG A 272 6.76 -12.26 -19.97
N THR A 273 6.33 -12.39 -18.72
CA THR A 273 6.81 -13.44 -17.80
C THR A 273 5.93 -14.69 -17.81
N LEU A 274 4.80 -14.65 -18.52
CA LEU A 274 3.92 -15.80 -18.65
C LEU A 274 4.65 -16.94 -19.37
N THR A 275 4.51 -18.13 -18.80
CA THR A 275 5.00 -19.38 -19.36
C THR A 275 3.89 -20.40 -19.23
N MET A 276 3.89 -21.42 -20.10
CA MET A 276 2.98 -22.54 -19.93
C MET A 276 3.20 -23.14 -18.54
N TYR A 277 2.12 -23.42 -17.83
CA TYR A 277 2.23 -24.13 -16.56
C TYR A 277 2.93 -25.43 -16.88
N SER A 278 4.13 -25.62 -16.31
CA SER A 278 4.85 -26.86 -16.52
C SER A 278 3.90 -27.97 -16.14
N THR A 279 3.48 -28.77 -17.11
CA THR A 279 3.08 -30.13 -16.82
C THR A 279 4.26 -30.69 -16.03
N ALA A 280 4.01 -31.04 -14.77
CA ALA A 280 5.01 -31.75 -13.99
C ALA A 280 5.50 -32.90 -14.87
N ARG A 281 6.82 -33.00 -15.01
CA ARG A 281 7.53 -34.05 -15.74
C ARG A 281 6.74 -35.36 -15.69
N VAL A 282 6.05 -35.70 -16.77
CA VAL A 282 5.83 -37.12 -17.05
C VAL A 282 7.22 -37.63 -17.35
N SER A 283 7.85 -38.23 -16.34
CA SER A 283 9.08 -38.99 -16.49
C SER A 283 8.94 -39.82 -17.76
N LYS A 284 9.84 -39.60 -18.72
CA LYS A 284 10.07 -40.54 -19.82
C LYS A 284 9.94 -41.96 -19.25
N PRO A 285 9.16 -42.87 -19.87
CA PRO A 285 9.17 -44.25 -19.42
C PRO A 285 10.62 -44.73 -19.46
N ALA A 286 11.13 -45.07 -18.28
CA ALA A 286 12.46 -45.62 -18.14
C ALA A 286 12.54 -46.86 -19.03
N ARG A 287 13.57 -46.89 -19.87
CA ARG A 287 13.92 -48.03 -20.71
C ARG A 287 13.94 -49.31 -19.84
N PRO A 288 13.45 -50.47 -20.32
CA PRO A 288 13.39 -51.67 -19.49
C PRO A 288 14.81 -52.07 -19.06
N ALA A 289 15.04 -52.15 -17.74
CA ALA A 289 16.22 -52.76 -17.18
C ALA A 289 16.14 -54.28 -17.35
N ALA A 290 17.26 -54.90 -17.75
CA ALA A 290 17.40 -56.34 -17.92
C ALA A 290 17.20 -57.11 -16.58
N PRO A 291 16.77 -58.39 -16.62
CA PRO A 291 16.36 -59.13 -15.43
C PRO A 291 17.54 -59.65 -14.58
N PRO A 292 17.31 -59.96 -13.29
CA PRO A 292 18.36 -60.32 -12.33
C PRO A 292 18.64 -61.83 -12.28
N SER A 293 19.85 -62.22 -11.89
CA SER A 293 20.17 -63.60 -11.47
C SER A 293 21.28 -63.62 -10.41
N GLN A 294 20.94 -64.08 -9.19
CA GLN A 294 21.85 -64.56 -8.13
C GLN A 294 22.02 -66.11 -8.26
N PRO A 295 22.79 -66.88 -7.43
CA PRO A 295 23.58 -66.57 -6.21
C PRO A 295 25.00 -67.21 -6.12
N ALA A 296 25.73 -66.92 -5.02
CA ALA A 296 27.10 -67.33 -4.63
C ALA A 296 27.29 -68.84 -4.29
N PRO A 297 28.52 -69.38 -3.97
CA PRO A 297 29.05 -69.29 -2.58
C PRO A 297 30.59 -69.44 -2.29
N LYS A 298 30.99 -68.95 -1.08
CA LYS A 298 31.96 -69.45 -0.04
C LYS A 298 33.49 -69.40 -0.22
N SER A 299 34.18 -68.70 0.72
CA SER A 299 34.97 -69.28 1.86
C SER A 299 35.70 -68.22 2.72
N ALA A 300 35.66 -68.40 4.05
CA ALA A 300 36.34 -67.65 5.14
C ALA A 300 37.77 -68.23 5.43
N PRO A 301 38.59 -67.81 6.45
CA PRO A 301 38.31 -66.97 7.64
C PRO A 301 39.39 -65.94 8.11
N GLU A 302 38.98 -65.21 9.15
CA GLU A 302 39.57 -64.21 10.07
C GLU A 302 41.00 -64.47 10.63
N PRO A 303 41.68 -63.46 11.27
CA PRO A 303 41.50 -63.25 12.72
C PRO A 303 41.60 -61.79 13.26
N VAL A 304 41.02 -61.59 14.45
CA VAL A 304 41.08 -60.39 15.32
C VAL A 304 42.13 -60.61 16.44
N PRO A 305 42.69 -59.55 17.08
CA PRO A 305 42.44 -59.43 18.53
C PRO A 305 42.27 -57.97 19.06
N ALA A 306 41.19 -57.79 19.85
CA ALA A 306 41.08 -57.24 21.23
C ALA A 306 41.75 -55.91 21.71
N PRO A 307 41.21 -55.28 22.81
CA PRO A 307 41.07 -53.81 22.99
C PRO A 307 41.86 -53.20 24.19
N VAL A 308 41.42 -52.00 24.65
CA VAL A 308 41.67 -51.15 25.87
C VAL A 308 42.68 -49.98 25.79
N PRO A 309 42.57 -48.90 26.64
CA PRO A 309 41.40 -48.23 27.25
C PRO A 309 41.47 -46.67 27.21
N ALA A 310 40.42 -46.03 27.76
CA ALA A 310 40.17 -44.58 27.87
C ALA A 310 41.12 -43.80 28.82
N ALA A 311 41.30 -42.50 28.55
CA ALA A 311 41.75 -41.49 29.53
C ALA A 311 41.27 -40.05 29.19
N MET A 312 40.55 -39.46 30.16
CA MET A 312 40.56 -38.06 30.68
C MET A 312 40.45 -36.87 29.68
N ALA A 313 39.33 -36.11 29.69
CA ALA A 313 39.06 -34.86 30.46
C ALA A 313 39.88 -33.64 29.97
N ALA A 314 39.39 -32.42 29.71
CA ALA A 314 38.11 -31.68 29.76
C ALA A 314 38.37 -30.34 28.99
N PRO A 315 37.61 -29.24 29.17
CA PRO A 315 36.28 -28.92 28.62
C PRO A 315 36.29 -27.71 27.65
N VAL A 316 35.27 -27.58 26.79
CA VAL A 316 34.97 -26.36 26.02
C VAL A 316 33.65 -25.77 26.53
N GLU A 317 33.67 -24.47 26.83
CA GLU A 317 32.60 -23.66 27.41
C GLU A 317 31.29 -23.64 26.58
N PRO A 318 30.12 -23.56 27.22
CA PRO A 318 28.84 -23.51 26.51
C PRO A 318 28.42 -22.08 26.14
N LYS A 319 27.93 -21.95 24.91
CA LYS A 319 27.23 -20.75 24.41
C LYS A 319 25.91 -20.54 25.16
N HIS A 320 25.66 -19.27 25.45
CA HIS A 320 24.48 -18.71 26.10
C HIS A 320 23.17 -19.11 25.41
N VAL A 321 22.24 -19.61 26.23
CA VAL A 321 20.81 -19.76 25.93
C VAL A 321 20.15 -18.41 26.17
N SER A 322 19.46 -17.87 25.18
CA SER A 322 18.60 -16.69 25.34
C SER A 322 17.14 -17.14 25.56
N GLU A 323 16.58 -16.72 26.69
CA GLU A 323 15.19 -16.91 27.12
C GLU A 323 14.15 -16.26 26.17
N PRO A 324 12.89 -16.72 26.19
CA PRO A 324 11.80 -16.12 25.42
C PRO A 324 11.19 -14.91 26.17
N VAL A 325 11.09 -13.77 25.48
CA VAL A 325 10.41 -12.57 25.99
C VAL A 325 8.90 -12.75 25.86
N VAL A 326 8.21 -12.62 27.00
CA VAL A 326 6.76 -12.65 27.20
C VAL A 326 6.12 -11.37 26.63
N ALA A 327 5.07 -11.52 25.83
CA ALA A 327 4.24 -10.42 25.33
C ALA A 327 3.28 -9.90 26.43
N PRO A 328 3.05 -8.58 26.56
CA PRO A 328 2.02 -8.08 27.47
C PRO A 328 0.63 -8.15 26.84
N ALA A 329 -0.34 -8.56 27.66
CA ALA A 329 -1.74 -8.75 27.35
C ALA A 329 -2.47 -7.44 26.99
N VAL A 330 -3.36 -7.53 26.01
CA VAL A 330 -4.28 -6.45 25.59
C VAL A 330 -5.46 -6.39 26.56
N VAL A 331 -5.72 -5.22 27.13
CA VAL A 331 -6.92 -4.92 27.92
C VAL A 331 -8.02 -4.42 26.97
N PRO A 332 -9.26 -4.95 27.02
CA PRO A 332 -10.33 -4.50 26.14
C PRO A 332 -10.95 -3.17 26.61
N VAL A 333 -11.17 -2.26 25.66
CA VAL A 333 -11.85 -0.97 25.85
C VAL A 333 -13.38 -1.19 25.81
N PRO A 334 -14.19 -0.59 26.71
CA PRO A 334 -15.64 -0.77 26.73
C PRO A 334 -16.35 0.04 25.63
N ALA A 335 -17.45 -0.52 25.11
CA ALA A 335 -18.26 0.05 24.04
C ALA A 335 -19.02 1.34 24.48
N PRO A 336 -19.24 2.30 23.56
CA PRO A 336 -19.99 3.53 23.87
C PRO A 336 -21.50 3.28 23.94
N THR A 337 -22.15 3.91 24.92
CA THR A 337 -23.61 3.92 25.10
C THR A 337 -24.34 4.74 24.01
N PRO A 338 -25.57 4.37 23.61
CA PRO A 338 -26.32 5.10 22.58
C PRO A 338 -26.80 6.46 23.06
N ILE A 339 -26.68 7.48 22.20
CA ILE A 339 -27.24 8.82 22.40
C ILE A 339 -28.72 8.80 21.99
N GLU A 340 -29.59 9.19 22.91
CA GLU A 340 -31.03 9.35 22.70
C GLU A 340 -31.30 10.62 21.87
N VAL A 341 -31.93 10.46 20.70
CA VAL A 341 -32.23 11.56 19.79
C VAL A 341 -33.54 12.24 20.22
N ALA A 342 -33.46 13.49 20.63
CA ALA A 342 -34.63 14.31 20.92
C ALA A 342 -35.42 14.66 19.64
N ALA A 343 -36.74 14.54 19.70
CA ALA A 343 -37.67 14.81 18.60
C ALA A 343 -37.70 16.31 18.20
N PRO A 344 -37.98 16.64 16.93
CA PRO A 344 -37.98 18.03 16.47
C PRO A 344 -39.18 18.81 16.98
N VAL A 345 -38.91 20.02 17.47
CA VAL A 345 -39.91 21.03 17.82
C VAL A 345 -40.46 21.65 16.52
N VAL A 346 -41.76 21.51 16.31
CA VAL A 346 -42.50 22.16 15.22
C VAL A 346 -42.71 23.63 15.58
N SER A 347 -42.15 24.54 14.80
CA SER A 347 -42.46 25.97 14.86
C SER A 347 -43.59 26.28 13.88
N GLU A 348 -44.76 26.64 14.40
CA GLU A 348 -45.88 27.18 13.62
C GLU A 348 -45.55 28.59 13.11
N GLU A 349 -45.65 28.82 11.81
CA GLU A 349 -45.63 30.15 11.20
C GLU A 349 -47.05 30.76 11.25
N PRO A 350 -47.19 32.08 11.51
CA PRO A 350 -48.50 32.72 11.53
C PRO A 350 -48.99 33.03 10.11
N GLU A 351 -50.21 32.57 9.80
CA GLU A 351 -50.98 32.91 8.59
C GLU A 351 -51.27 34.43 8.55
N PHE A 352 -50.90 35.06 7.44
CA PHE A 352 -51.36 36.40 7.07
C PHE A 352 -52.74 36.29 6.40
N ASP A 353 -53.76 36.76 7.08
CA ASP A 353 -55.12 36.85 6.53
C ASP A 353 -55.25 38.15 5.70
N LEU A 354 -55.63 38.02 4.43
CA LEU A 354 -56.00 39.12 3.54
C LEU A 354 -57.52 39.05 3.35
N THR A 355 -58.28 39.88 4.07
CA THR A 355 -59.40 40.69 3.54
C THR A 355 -60.01 41.59 4.60
#